data_AF-A0A4Q4RFU1-F1
#
_entry.id   AF-A0A4Q4RFU1-F1
#
_cell.length_a   1.000
_cell.length_b   1.000
_cell.length_c   1.000
_cell.angle_alpha   90.00
_cell.angle_beta   90.00
_cell.angle_gamma   90.00
#
_symmetry.space_group_name_H-M   'P 1'
#
loop_
_entity.id
_entity.type
_entity.pdbx_description
1 polymer ?
#
loop_
_entity_poly.entity_id
_entity_poly.type
_entity_poly.pdbx_seq_one_letter_code
_entity_poly.pdbx_strand_id
1 'polypeptide(L)'
;MPTFSLGRLGRFQVSRLLPPNTSSPIKRHDLPSSPPPEYTKIAENETKFHAPSQAQPPECKIEQLRRFLIEIVAITLGANFDELNAALHDIPIPTGTNTILCDDERANLLSLSSLVRKVHKRFLDNEKTRIVRKDEEKIIATITKPVKNFDPVNFTIPLYSLDLIGWYGEEVRSPSGIPWASTIPGFWDKTPPWPYSSEHKHLFEDSMRAFCIIFESVAPNDRVRDILWEAWDDSRRRYGLGDLGIPSICWPLRGGYQDMGESLQKMTPSEPRVVVGGLREGL
;
A
#
# COMPACT_ATOMS: atom_id res chain seq x y z
N MET A 1 -6.18 35.76 7.84
CA MET A 1 -6.34 34.59 8.74
C MET A 1 -7.78 34.13 8.64
N PRO A 2 -8.07 32.83 8.46
CA PRO A 2 -9.44 32.33 8.51
C PRO A 2 -10.00 32.46 9.93
N THR A 3 -11.25 32.89 10.04
CA THR A 3 -11.97 32.98 11.30
C THR A 3 -12.92 31.79 11.41
N PHE A 4 -12.85 31.06 12.52
CA PHE A 4 -13.71 29.92 12.79
C PHE A 4 -14.81 30.33 13.75
N SER A 5 -16.07 30.10 13.39
CA SER A 5 -17.22 30.28 14.27
C SER A 5 -17.99 28.96 14.38
N LEU A 6 -18.43 28.64 15.60
CA LEU A 6 -19.19 27.44 15.89
C LEU A 6 -20.69 27.72 15.66
N GLY A 7 -21.28 27.09 14.64
CA GLY A 7 -22.72 27.15 14.41
C GLY A 7 -23.50 26.35 15.46
N ARG A 8 -24.76 26.73 15.72
CA ARG A 8 -25.66 26.13 16.74
C ARG A 8 -25.97 24.62 16.59
N LEU A 9 -25.46 23.95 15.56
CA LEU A 9 -25.65 22.52 15.29
C LEU A 9 -24.32 21.76 15.10
N GLY A 10 -23.18 22.32 15.52
CA GLY A 10 -21.90 21.59 15.52
C GLY A 10 -21.32 21.30 14.12
N ARG A 11 -21.81 21.96 13.07
CA ARG A 11 -21.21 21.89 11.72
C ARG A 11 -20.21 23.03 11.53
N PHE A 12 -19.02 22.69 11.06
CA PHE A 12 -17.99 23.65 10.69
C PHE A 12 -18.35 24.32 9.37
N GLN A 13 -18.43 25.64 9.36
CA GLN A 13 -18.63 26.44 8.15
C GLN A 13 -17.40 27.32 7.94
N VAL A 14 -16.64 27.04 6.88
CA VAL A 14 -15.44 27.80 6.53
C VAL A 14 -15.86 28.90 5.55
N SER A 15 -15.96 30.13 6.03
CA SER A 15 -16.20 31.29 5.16
C SER A 15 -14.86 31.83 4.69
N ARG A 16 -14.55 31.68 3.39
CA ARG A 16 -13.40 32.33 2.76
C ARG A 16 -13.77 33.77 2.44
N LEU A 17 -13.11 34.75 3.07
CA LEU A 17 -13.13 36.12 2.59
C LEU A 17 -12.41 36.19 1.24
N LEU A 18 -13.05 36.82 0.26
CA LEU A 18 -12.44 37.13 -1.04
C LEU A 18 -11.23 38.06 -0.81
N PRO A 19 -10.07 37.78 -1.42
CA PRO A 19 -8.91 38.65 -1.33
C PRO A 19 -9.17 39.99 -2.03
N PRO A 20 -8.59 41.10 -1.54
CA PRO A 20 -8.69 42.40 -2.21
C PRO A 20 -7.89 42.38 -3.51
N ASN A 21 -8.55 42.78 -4.60
CA ASN A 21 -7.99 42.88 -5.94
C ASN A 21 -6.85 43.93 -5.99
N THR A 22 -5.60 43.47 -6.07
CA THR A 22 -4.50 44.27 -6.63
C THR A 22 -3.44 43.37 -7.24
N SER A 23 -3.46 43.23 -8.58
CA SER A 23 -2.31 43.25 -9.51
C SER A 23 -2.58 42.47 -10.81
N SER A 24 -2.06 43.03 -11.90
CA SER A 24 -2.35 42.81 -13.31
C SER A 24 -2.13 41.38 -13.85
N PRO A 25 -2.75 41.01 -15.00
CA PRO A 25 -2.85 39.63 -15.45
C PRO A 25 -1.58 39.17 -16.17
N ILE A 26 -0.93 38.15 -15.60
CA ILE A 26 -0.07 37.26 -16.37
C ILE A 26 -1.01 36.31 -17.14
N LYS A 27 -1.02 36.41 -18.48
CA LYS A 27 -1.66 35.41 -19.35
C LYS A 27 -1.00 34.06 -19.12
N ARG A 28 -1.55 33.28 -18.20
CA ARG A 28 -1.32 31.84 -18.14
C ARG A 28 -2.23 31.24 -19.20
N HIS A 29 -1.64 30.47 -20.11
CA HIS A 29 -2.39 29.62 -21.00
C HIS A 29 -3.16 28.62 -20.12
N ASP A 30 -4.48 28.77 -20.10
CA ASP A 30 -5.39 27.82 -19.48
C ASP A 30 -5.29 26.50 -20.26
N LEU A 31 -4.53 25.55 -19.72
CA LEU A 31 -4.72 24.13 -20.04
C LEU A 31 -6.15 23.77 -19.60
N PRO A 32 -6.94 23.10 -20.44
CA PRO A 32 -8.29 22.68 -20.07
C PRO A 32 -8.21 21.76 -18.86
N SER A 33 -8.58 22.31 -17.70
CA SER A 33 -8.78 21.57 -16.46
C SER A 33 -10.01 20.69 -16.67
N SER A 34 -9.80 19.47 -17.17
CA SER A 34 -10.83 18.43 -17.12
C SER A 34 -11.29 18.29 -15.67
N PRO A 35 -12.61 18.25 -15.40
CA PRO A 35 -13.09 17.99 -14.05
C PRO A 35 -12.53 16.66 -13.58
N PRO A 36 -12.14 16.53 -12.29
CA PRO A 36 -11.72 15.25 -11.76
C PRO A 36 -12.82 14.21 -12.02
N PRO A 37 -12.46 12.97 -12.38
CA PRO A 37 -13.45 11.93 -12.66
C PRO A 37 -14.44 11.82 -11.50
N GLU A 38 -15.71 11.69 -11.84
CA GLU A 38 -16.81 11.66 -10.89
C GLU A 38 -16.81 10.29 -10.17
N TYR A 39 -16.09 10.21 -9.05
CA TYR A 39 -16.02 8.99 -8.26
C TYR A 39 -17.34 8.79 -7.52
N THR A 40 -18.17 7.90 -8.08
CA THR A 40 -19.38 7.45 -7.41
C THR A 40 -18.94 6.69 -6.16
N LYS A 41 -19.37 7.12 -4.97
CA LYS A 41 -19.23 6.31 -3.75
C LYS A 41 -19.87 4.96 -4.05
N ILE A 42 -19.05 3.91 -4.10
CA ILE A 42 -19.51 2.55 -4.35
C ILE A 42 -20.35 2.16 -3.12
N ALA A 43 -21.66 2.37 -3.23
CA ALA A 43 -22.61 1.88 -2.26
C ALA A 43 -22.67 0.35 -2.38
N GLU A 44 -22.58 -0.29 -1.22
CA GLU A 44 -22.62 -1.73 -0.99
C GLU A 44 -23.69 -2.44 -1.84
N ASN A 45 -23.24 -3.20 -2.83
CA ASN A 45 -23.93 -4.35 -3.39
C ASN A 45 -22.82 -5.35 -3.64
N GLU A 46 -22.94 -6.58 -3.12
CA GLU A 46 -22.05 -7.74 -3.36
C GLU A 46 -21.02 -7.42 -4.45
N THR A 47 -19.87 -6.82 -4.06
CA THR A 47 -18.97 -6.25 -5.06
C THR A 47 -18.33 -7.44 -5.75
N LYS A 48 -18.98 -7.91 -6.81
CA LYS A 48 -18.54 -9.06 -7.55
C LYS A 48 -17.21 -8.62 -8.15
N PHE A 49 -16.16 -9.31 -7.74
CA PHE A 49 -14.84 -8.97 -8.19
C PHE A 49 -14.74 -9.40 -9.65
N HIS A 50 -14.30 -8.47 -10.48
CA HIS A 50 -14.23 -8.61 -11.91
C HIS A 50 -12.76 -8.43 -12.31
N ALA A 51 -12.11 -9.55 -12.58
CA ALA A 51 -10.79 -9.61 -13.20
C ALA A 51 -10.95 -9.83 -14.71
N PRO A 52 -9.97 -9.43 -15.54
CA PRO A 52 -9.97 -9.82 -16.95
C PRO A 52 -9.84 -11.34 -17.09
N SER A 53 -10.36 -11.91 -18.19
CA SER A 53 -10.26 -13.35 -18.46
C SER A 53 -8.83 -13.91 -18.51
N GLN A 54 -7.86 -13.03 -18.75
CA GLN A 54 -6.43 -13.30 -18.84
C GLN A 54 -5.76 -13.35 -17.47
N ALA A 55 -6.42 -12.93 -16.39
CA ALA A 55 -5.90 -13.05 -15.05
C ALA A 55 -5.84 -14.53 -14.66
N GLN A 56 -4.67 -15.14 -14.86
CA GLN A 56 -4.36 -16.49 -14.40
C GLN A 56 -3.33 -16.38 -13.26
N PRO A 57 -3.35 -17.29 -12.27
CA PRO A 57 -2.33 -17.31 -11.23
C PRO A 57 -0.93 -17.52 -11.84
N PRO A 58 0.07 -16.69 -11.50
CA PRO A 58 1.42 -16.93 -11.97
C PRO A 58 2.01 -18.16 -11.26
N GLU A 59 2.76 -18.98 -11.99
CA GLU A 59 3.46 -20.14 -11.41
C GLU A 59 4.55 -19.72 -10.41
N CYS A 60 5.18 -18.57 -10.68
CA CYS A 60 6.24 -18.00 -9.85
C CYS A 60 5.69 -17.34 -8.58
N LYS A 61 6.19 -17.75 -7.41
CA LYS A 61 5.79 -17.18 -6.11
C LYS A 61 6.18 -15.71 -5.93
N ILE A 62 7.26 -15.27 -6.58
CA ILE A 62 7.69 -13.87 -6.56
C ILE A 62 6.66 -13.01 -7.30
N GLU A 63 6.23 -13.44 -8.49
CA GLU A 63 5.17 -12.76 -9.24
C GLU A 63 3.82 -12.79 -8.51
N GLN A 64 3.49 -13.92 -7.88
CA GLN A 64 2.25 -14.03 -7.10
C GLN A 64 2.24 -13.01 -5.95
N LEU A 65 3.33 -12.92 -5.18
CA LEU A 65 3.44 -11.92 -4.11
C LEU A 65 3.40 -10.50 -4.68
N ARG A 66 4.05 -10.25 -5.81
CA ARG A 66 4.05 -8.94 -6.48
C ARG A 66 2.64 -8.49 -6.82
N ARG A 67 1.84 -9.36 -7.46
CA ARG A 67 0.44 -9.07 -7.77
C ARG A 67 -0.40 -8.84 -6.52
N PHE A 68 -0.17 -9.60 -5.44
CA PHE A 68 -0.85 -9.36 -4.17
C PHE A 68 -0.56 -7.96 -3.60
N LEU A 69 0.70 -7.51 -3.65
CA LEU A 69 1.07 -6.19 -3.17
C LEU A 69 0.52 -5.08 -4.07
N ILE A 70 0.55 -5.25 -5.40
CA ILE A 70 -0.05 -4.30 -6.35
C ILE A 70 -1.56 -4.19 -6.10
N GLU A 71 -2.28 -5.31 -5.94
CA GLU A 71 -3.71 -5.30 -5.62
C GLU A 71 -3.99 -4.48 -4.36
N ILE A 72 -3.26 -4.76 -3.27
CA ILE A 72 -3.43 -4.04 -2.00
C ILE A 72 -3.19 -2.54 -2.22
N VAL A 73 -2.08 -2.17 -2.87
CA VAL A 73 -1.72 -0.78 -3.14
C VAL A 73 -2.75 -0.08 -4.03
N ALA A 74 -3.26 -0.77 -5.06
CA ALA A 74 -4.24 -0.25 -6.00
C ALA A 74 -5.61 -0.01 -5.33
N ILE A 75 -6.09 -0.96 -4.51
CA ILE A 75 -7.33 -0.80 -3.72
C ILE A 75 -7.20 0.40 -2.79
N THR A 76 -6.09 0.42 -2.05
CA THR A 76 -5.70 1.46 -1.11
C THR A 76 -5.84 2.78 -1.92
N LEU A 77 -5.16 2.92 -3.05
CA LEU A 77 -5.08 4.18 -3.80
C LEU A 77 -6.36 4.58 -4.53
N GLY A 78 -7.28 3.65 -4.73
CA GLY A 78 -8.36 3.80 -5.72
C GLY A 78 -7.79 3.95 -7.13
N ALA A 79 -6.78 3.15 -7.48
CA ALA A 79 -6.18 3.14 -8.81
C ALA A 79 -7.16 2.59 -9.87
N ASN A 80 -6.95 2.97 -11.13
CA ASN A 80 -7.75 2.46 -12.24
C ASN A 80 -7.36 1.00 -12.56
N PHE A 81 -8.20 0.06 -12.12
CA PHE A 81 -7.98 -1.37 -12.36
C PHE A 81 -8.04 -1.76 -13.83
N ASP A 82 -8.80 -1.04 -14.67
CA ASP A 82 -8.83 -1.31 -16.11
C ASP A 82 -7.46 -1.03 -16.73
N GLU A 83 -6.86 0.12 -16.41
CA GLU A 83 -5.51 0.46 -16.88
C GLU A 83 -4.43 -0.46 -16.30
N LEU A 84 -4.53 -0.82 -15.02
CA LEU A 84 -3.59 -1.76 -14.41
C LEU A 84 -3.64 -3.13 -15.10
N ASN A 85 -4.84 -3.65 -15.35
CA ASN A 85 -5.00 -4.94 -16.04
C ASN A 85 -4.48 -4.88 -17.49
N ALA A 86 -4.70 -3.77 -18.19
CA ALA A 86 -4.13 -3.54 -19.52
C ALA A 86 -2.59 -3.56 -19.49
N ALA A 87 -1.99 -2.87 -18.51
CA ALA A 87 -0.54 -2.75 -18.37
C ALA A 87 0.13 -4.06 -17.88
N LEU A 88 -0.54 -4.85 -17.05
CA LEU A 88 -0.02 -6.12 -16.51
C LEU A 88 -0.10 -7.26 -17.54
N HIS A 89 -1.15 -7.29 -18.35
CA HIS A 89 -1.40 -8.39 -19.29
C HIS A 89 -1.08 -8.05 -20.75
N ASP A 90 -0.66 -6.82 -21.03
CA ASP A 90 -0.44 -6.29 -22.38
C ASP A 90 -1.65 -6.50 -23.29
N ILE A 91 -2.83 -6.13 -22.77
CA ILE A 91 -4.13 -6.27 -23.45
C ILE A 91 -4.76 -4.89 -23.68
N PRO A 92 -5.74 -4.78 -24.60
CA PRO A 92 -6.59 -3.59 -24.68
C PRO A 92 -7.27 -3.31 -23.33
N ILE A 93 -7.52 -2.03 -23.03
CA ILE A 93 -8.11 -1.60 -21.76
C ILE A 93 -9.47 -2.31 -21.57
N PRO A 94 -9.59 -3.24 -20.60
CA PRO A 94 -10.87 -3.86 -20.29
C PRO A 94 -11.82 -2.82 -19.68
N THR A 95 -13.07 -3.20 -19.44
CA THR A 95 -14.07 -2.27 -18.89
C THR A 95 -14.69 -2.85 -17.64
N GLY A 96 -14.66 -2.08 -16.55
CA GLY A 96 -15.37 -2.42 -15.31
C GLY A 96 -14.66 -3.48 -14.46
N THR A 97 -13.36 -3.66 -14.63
CA THR A 97 -12.55 -4.46 -13.70
C THR A 97 -12.33 -3.70 -12.39
N ASN A 98 -12.24 -4.43 -11.29
CA ASN A 98 -12.05 -3.87 -9.95
C ASN A 98 -11.04 -4.67 -9.11
N THR A 99 -10.30 -5.56 -9.77
CA THR A 99 -9.21 -6.36 -9.20
C THR A 99 -8.26 -6.77 -10.31
N ILE A 100 -6.98 -6.97 -9.98
CA ILE A 100 -6.02 -7.61 -10.89
C ILE A 100 -5.88 -9.11 -10.62
N LEU A 101 -6.55 -9.64 -9.61
CA LEU A 101 -6.40 -11.02 -9.15
C LEU A 101 -7.59 -11.88 -9.58
N CYS A 102 -7.33 -13.11 -10.01
CA CYS A 102 -8.41 -14.09 -10.19
C CYS A 102 -8.96 -14.57 -8.84
N ASP A 103 -10.08 -15.30 -8.86
CA ASP A 103 -10.75 -15.77 -7.63
C ASP A 103 -9.84 -16.64 -6.74
N ASP A 104 -9.05 -17.54 -7.33
CA ASP A 104 -8.09 -18.37 -6.60
C ASP A 104 -6.98 -17.54 -5.96
N GLU A 105 -6.45 -16.54 -6.66
CA GLU A 105 -5.46 -15.60 -6.13
C GLU A 105 -6.03 -14.80 -4.96
N ARG A 106 -7.26 -14.31 -5.07
CA ARG A 106 -7.93 -13.56 -4.01
C ARG A 106 -8.20 -14.40 -2.78
N ALA A 107 -8.67 -15.64 -2.97
CA ALA A 107 -8.86 -16.59 -1.88
C ALA A 107 -7.53 -16.89 -1.18
N ASN A 108 -6.45 -17.06 -1.95
CA ASN A 108 -5.10 -17.24 -1.42
C ASN A 108 -4.61 -16.02 -0.64
N LEU A 109 -4.79 -14.80 -1.17
CA LEU A 109 -4.42 -13.57 -0.49
C LEU A 109 -5.20 -13.38 0.82
N LEU A 110 -6.51 -13.65 0.82
CA LEU A 110 -7.32 -13.58 2.03
C LEU A 110 -6.90 -14.62 3.09
N SER A 111 -6.57 -15.84 2.66
CA SER A 111 -6.02 -16.90 3.52
C SER A 111 -4.69 -16.47 4.13
N LEU A 112 -3.79 -15.93 3.30
CA LEU A 112 -2.48 -15.45 3.72
C LEU A 112 -2.58 -14.26 4.67
N SER A 113 -3.46 -13.30 4.39
CA SER A 113 -3.78 -12.17 5.29
C SER A 113 -4.24 -12.66 6.66
N SER A 114 -5.18 -13.62 6.68
CA SER A 114 -5.69 -14.20 7.93
C SER A 114 -4.59 -14.92 8.73
N LEU A 115 -3.68 -15.61 8.03
CA LEU A 115 -2.52 -16.25 8.65
C LEU A 115 -1.55 -15.23 9.26
N VAL A 116 -1.21 -14.18 8.51
CA VAL A 116 -0.33 -13.10 8.99
C VAL A 116 -0.93 -12.45 10.24
N ARG A 117 -2.22 -12.10 10.24
CA ARG A 117 -2.91 -11.53 11.39
C ARG A 117 -2.94 -12.48 12.60
N LYS A 118 -3.17 -13.77 12.37
CA LYS A 118 -3.14 -14.79 13.42
C LYS A 118 -1.78 -14.82 14.13
N VAL A 119 -0.69 -14.78 13.36
CA VAL A 119 0.67 -14.75 13.91
C VAL A 119 0.96 -13.40 14.57
N HIS A 120 0.63 -12.29 13.92
CA HIS A 120 0.80 -10.93 14.44
C HIS A 120 0.10 -10.72 15.78
N LYS A 121 -1.13 -11.22 15.95
CA LYS A 121 -1.83 -11.19 17.24
C LYS A 121 -1.04 -11.89 18.36
N ARG A 122 -0.35 -12.99 18.07
CA ARG A 122 0.52 -13.64 19.07
C ARG A 122 1.71 -12.77 19.46
N PHE A 123 2.23 -11.93 18.56
CA PHE A 123 3.25 -10.96 18.91
C PHE A 123 2.70 -9.85 19.81
N LEU A 124 1.51 -9.33 19.50
CA LEU A 124 0.84 -8.32 20.33
C LEU A 124 0.51 -8.84 21.75
N ASP A 125 0.03 -10.09 21.84
CA ASP A 125 -0.32 -10.74 23.11
C ASP A 125 0.92 -11.24 23.89
N ASN A 126 2.14 -11.03 23.36
CA ASN A 126 3.39 -11.58 23.89
C ASN A 126 3.40 -13.12 24.03
N GLU A 127 2.67 -13.81 23.14
CA GLU A 127 2.51 -15.27 23.08
C GLU A 127 3.37 -15.91 21.97
N LYS A 128 4.57 -15.38 21.72
CA LYS A 128 5.44 -15.78 20.60
C LYS A 128 5.73 -17.30 20.58
N THR A 129 5.84 -17.94 21.74
CA THR A 129 6.09 -19.39 21.89
C THR A 129 4.91 -20.27 21.47
N ARG A 130 3.71 -19.71 21.30
CA ARG A 130 2.49 -20.42 20.88
C ARG A 130 2.24 -20.36 19.37
N ILE A 131 3.13 -19.73 18.62
CA ILE A 131 3.04 -19.68 17.16
C ILE A 131 3.36 -21.08 16.62
N VAL A 132 2.51 -21.56 15.71
CA VAL A 132 2.71 -22.87 15.08
C VAL A 132 3.81 -22.74 14.05
N ARG A 133 4.88 -23.54 14.16
CA ARG A 133 6.03 -23.50 13.25
C ARG A 133 5.67 -23.56 11.76
N LYS A 134 4.65 -24.36 11.39
CA LYS A 134 4.15 -24.45 10.01
C LYS A 134 3.58 -23.12 9.49
N ASP A 135 2.98 -22.32 10.37
CA ASP A 135 2.46 -21.00 10.02
C ASP A 135 3.62 -20.04 9.72
N GLU A 136 4.68 -20.06 10.53
CA GLU A 136 5.90 -19.28 10.31
C GLU A 136 6.60 -19.67 9.01
N GLU A 137 6.80 -20.97 8.80
CA GLU A 137 7.41 -21.51 7.58
C GLU A 137 6.61 -21.12 6.34
N LYS A 138 5.28 -21.15 6.42
CA LYS A 138 4.41 -20.70 5.33
C LYS A 138 4.58 -19.21 5.05
N ILE A 139 4.53 -18.35 6.07
CA ILE A 139 4.74 -16.89 5.91
C ILE A 139 6.12 -16.59 5.31
N ILE A 140 7.17 -17.25 5.80
CA ILE A 140 8.53 -17.09 5.30
C ILE A 140 8.60 -17.49 3.82
N ALA A 141 8.02 -18.63 3.46
CA ALA A 141 8.05 -19.15 2.10
C ALA A 141 7.22 -18.30 1.11
N THR A 142 6.11 -17.69 1.55
CA THR A 142 5.20 -16.95 0.66
C THR A 142 5.43 -15.45 0.64
N ILE A 143 6.00 -14.86 1.70
CA ILE A 143 6.20 -13.41 1.82
C ILE A 143 7.69 -13.08 1.98
N THR A 144 8.31 -13.52 3.07
CA THR A 144 9.65 -13.05 3.47
C THR A 144 10.75 -13.46 2.49
N LYS A 145 10.69 -14.67 1.91
CA LYS A 145 11.66 -15.10 0.91
C LYS A 145 11.41 -14.45 -0.46
N PRO A 146 10.19 -14.47 -1.02
CA PRO A 146 9.97 -13.88 -2.35
C PRO A 146 10.26 -12.39 -2.39
N VAL A 147 9.88 -11.63 -1.35
CA VAL A 147 10.04 -10.16 -1.31
C VAL A 147 11.52 -9.72 -1.32
N LYS A 148 12.45 -10.55 -0.84
CA LYS A 148 13.90 -10.27 -0.90
C LYS A 148 14.41 -10.19 -2.34
N ASN A 149 13.66 -10.71 -3.31
CA ASN A 149 14.00 -10.64 -4.73
C ASN A 149 13.46 -9.36 -5.39
N PHE A 150 12.62 -8.56 -4.72
CA PHE A 150 12.15 -7.28 -5.26
C PHE A 150 13.22 -6.20 -5.16
N ASP A 151 13.83 -6.09 -3.99
CA ASP A 151 14.94 -5.16 -3.75
C ASP A 151 15.90 -5.80 -2.71
N PRO A 152 17.06 -6.32 -3.15
CA PRO A 152 18.01 -6.96 -2.25
C PRO A 152 18.71 -5.97 -1.31
N VAL A 153 18.63 -4.66 -1.58
CA VAL A 153 19.27 -3.61 -0.77
C VAL A 153 18.34 -3.16 0.36
N ASN A 154 17.03 -3.25 0.16
CA ASN A 154 16.05 -2.66 1.06
C ASN A 154 15.45 -3.70 2.04
N PHE A 155 16.04 -3.77 3.23
CA PHE A 155 15.69 -4.73 4.28
C PHE A 155 14.32 -4.50 4.94
N THR A 156 13.66 -3.36 4.71
CA THR A 156 12.36 -3.03 5.33
C THR A 156 11.16 -3.50 4.51
N ILE A 157 11.30 -3.75 3.19
CA ILE A 157 10.21 -4.24 2.35
C ILE A 157 9.56 -5.54 2.88
N PRO A 158 10.32 -6.52 3.39
CA PRO A 158 9.71 -7.70 4.00
C PRO A 158 8.78 -7.39 5.18
N LEU A 159 9.19 -6.45 6.06
CA LEU A 159 8.38 -6.07 7.22
C LEU A 159 7.11 -5.35 6.77
N TYR A 160 7.26 -4.46 5.79
CA TYR A 160 6.16 -3.70 5.23
C TYR A 160 5.15 -4.57 4.48
N SER A 161 5.63 -5.58 3.75
CA SER A 161 4.78 -6.53 3.03
C SER A 161 3.94 -7.37 4.00
N LEU A 162 4.48 -7.74 5.16
CA LEU A 162 3.70 -8.39 6.22
C LEU A 162 2.58 -7.47 6.71
N ASP A 163 2.90 -6.21 6.94
CA ASP A 163 1.93 -5.22 7.39
C ASP A 163 0.79 -5.03 6.37
N LEU A 164 1.12 -4.78 5.09
CA LEU A 164 0.14 -4.63 4.01
C LEU A 164 -0.73 -5.88 3.81
N ILE A 165 -0.13 -7.07 3.80
CA ILE A 165 -0.89 -8.32 3.64
C ILE A 165 -1.79 -8.55 4.86
N GLY A 166 -1.30 -8.27 6.06
CA GLY A 166 -2.10 -8.33 7.27
C GLY A 166 -3.28 -7.36 7.24
N TRP A 167 -3.13 -6.19 6.62
CA TRP A 167 -4.21 -5.21 6.43
C TRP A 167 -5.32 -5.70 5.48
N TYR A 168 -4.99 -6.35 4.36
CA TYR A 168 -5.96 -6.71 3.30
C TYR A 168 -7.26 -7.36 3.82
N GLY A 169 -7.15 -8.30 4.76
CA GLY A 169 -8.29 -9.03 5.33
C GLY A 169 -9.11 -8.23 6.35
N GLU A 170 -8.69 -7.02 6.73
CA GLU A 170 -9.50 -6.05 7.48
C GLU A 170 -10.38 -5.26 6.52
N GLU A 171 -9.81 -4.82 5.40
CA GLU A 171 -10.53 -4.04 4.38
C GLU A 171 -11.65 -4.81 3.73
N VAL A 172 -11.35 -5.99 3.19
CA VAL A 172 -12.33 -6.84 2.50
C VAL A 172 -13.49 -7.25 3.41
N ARG A 173 -13.31 -7.15 4.74
CA ARG A 173 -14.32 -7.50 5.75
C ARG A 173 -15.07 -6.31 6.33
N SER A 174 -14.65 -5.08 6.05
CA SER A 174 -15.27 -3.88 6.62
C SER A 174 -16.33 -3.33 5.66
N PRO A 175 -17.62 -3.33 6.02
CA PRO A 175 -18.70 -2.84 5.15
C PRO A 175 -18.58 -1.34 4.87
N SER A 176 -17.99 -0.58 5.79
CA SER A 176 -18.17 0.88 5.85
C SER A 176 -17.21 1.72 5.01
N GLY A 177 -16.48 1.13 4.06
CA GLY A 177 -15.49 1.85 3.22
C GLY A 177 -14.44 2.53 4.09
N ILE A 178 -13.38 1.81 4.45
CA ILE A 178 -12.36 2.36 5.34
C ILE A 178 -11.67 3.53 4.61
N PRO A 179 -11.45 4.68 5.27
CA PRO A 179 -10.72 5.79 4.65
C PRO A 179 -9.33 5.31 4.21
N TRP A 180 -8.86 5.68 3.01
CA TRP A 180 -7.51 5.37 2.50
C TRP A 180 -6.40 5.69 3.51
N ALA A 181 -6.53 6.75 4.31
CA ALA A 181 -5.53 7.03 5.35
C ALA A 181 -5.37 5.85 6.34
N SER A 182 -6.41 5.04 6.52
CA SER A 182 -6.43 3.83 7.36
C SER A 182 -5.82 2.58 6.77
N THR A 183 -5.25 2.71 5.60
CA THR A 183 -4.65 1.63 4.84
C THR A 183 -3.14 1.86 4.66
N ILE A 184 -2.64 3.05 5.04
CA ILE A 184 -1.22 3.39 5.10
C ILE A 184 -0.63 2.83 6.41
N PRO A 185 0.33 1.88 6.34
CA PRO A 185 1.03 1.34 7.50
C PRO A 185 1.55 2.41 8.47
N GLY A 186 1.48 2.10 9.76
CA GLY A 186 2.02 2.94 10.84
C GLY A 186 1.25 4.23 11.16
N PHE A 187 0.26 4.63 10.36
CA PHE A 187 -0.56 5.81 10.67
C PHE A 187 -1.49 5.62 11.89
N TRP A 188 -1.81 4.38 12.26
CA TRP A 188 -2.80 4.04 13.30
C TRP A 188 -2.24 3.36 14.55
N ASP A 189 -0.92 3.33 14.74
CA ASP A 189 -0.34 2.70 15.93
C ASP A 189 -0.76 3.36 17.26
N LYS A 190 -1.45 4.52 17.18
CA LYS A 190 -2.12 5.16 18.31
C LYS A 190 -3.54 5.50 17.91
N THR A 191 -4.52 4.91 18.59
CA THR A 191 -5.92 5.38 18.55
C THR A 191 -6.12 6.53 19.54
N PRO A 192 -6.82 7.61 19.14
CA PRO A 192 -7.33 7.88 17.80
C PRO A 192 -6.19 8.26 16.84
N PRO A 193 -6.35 8.03 15.52
CA PRO A 193 -5.38 8.48 14.52
C PRO A 193 -5.10 9.94 14.80
N TRP A 194 -3.82 10.33 14.80
CA TRP A 194 -3.49 11.73 15.00
C TRP A 194 -4.25 12.53 13.93
N PRO A 195 -5.17 13.43 14.30
CA PRO A 195 -5.76 14.31 13.31
C PRO A 195 -4.59 14.97 12.60
N TYR A 196 -4.64 15.08 11.27
CA TYR A 196 -3.57 15.70 10.49
C TYR A 196 -3.34 17.12 11.03
N SER A 197 -2.38 17.22 11.95
CA SER A 197 -2.09 18.37 12.78
C SER A 197 -0.62 18.68 12.60
N SER A 198 -0.26 19.94 12.82
CA SER A 198 1.11 20.42 12.66
C SER A 198 2.14 19.58 13.42
N GLU A 199 1.76 18.99 14.57
CA GLU A 199 2.66 18.23 15.44
C GLU A 199 3.04 16.86 14.85
N HIS A 200 2.11 16.19 14.17
CA HIS A 200 2.31 14.82 13.64
C HIS A 200 2.39 14.78 12.11
N LYS A 201 2.28 15.94 11.46
CA LYS A 201 2.36 16.09 10.00
C LYS A 201 3.60 15.41 9.41
N HIS A 202 4.77 15.61 10.01
CA HIS A 202 6.02 15.04 9.49
C HIS A 202 6.02 13.50 9.50
N LEU A 203 5.53 12.86 10.57
CA LEU A 203 5.42 11.40 10.64
C LEU A 203 4.45 10.86 9.60
N PHE A 204 3.33 11.55 9.40
CA PHE A 204 2.34 11.19 8.38
C PHE A 204 2.95 11.29 6.97
N GLU A 205 3.57 12.42 6.65
CA GLU A 205 4.22 12.61 5.36
C GLU A 205 5.37 11.62 5.13
N ASP A 206 6.15 11.29 6.15
CA ASP A 206 7.20 10.27 6.05
C ASP A 206 6.61 8.87 5.81
N SER A 207 5.53 8.50 6.51
CA SER A 207 4.79 7.24 6.26
C SER A 207 4.37 7.13 4.80
N MET A 208 3.82 8.23 4.30
CA MET A 208 3.33 8.36 2.94
C MET A 208 4.44 8.24 1.90
N ARG A 209 5.55 8.96 2.09
CA ARG A 209 6.67 8.88 1.16
C ARG A 209 7.34 7.51 1.19
N ALA A 210 7.41 6.87 2.35
CA ALA A 210 7.89 5.49 2.47
C ALA A 210 6.97 4.52 1.70
N PHE A 211 5.65 4.72 1.78
CA PHE A 211 4.68 3.95 0.99
C PHE A 211 4.99 4.03 -0.52
N CYS A 212 5.43 5.18 -1.06
CA CYS A 212 5.81 5.30 -2.48
C CYS A 212 6.97 4.38 -2.91
N ILE A 213 7.90 4.05 -2.01
CA ILE A 213 9.04 3.18 -2.35
C ILE A 213 8.55 1.77 -2.75
N ILE A 214 7.38 1.35 -2.25
CA ILE A 214 6.84 0.06 -2.67
C ILE A 214 6.48 0.05 -4.15
N PHE A 215 6.07 1.19 -4.73
CA PHE A 215 5.66 1.26 -6.14
C PHE A 215 6.83 0.90 -7.04
N GLU A 216 8.01 1.48 -6.75
CA GLU A 216 9.25 1.18 -7.47
C GLU A 216 9.65 -0.29 -7.31
N SER A 217 9.38 -0.88 -6.16
CA SER A 217 9.81 -2.25 -5.83
C SER A 217 8.87 -3.33 -6.41
N VAL A 218 7.57 -3.03 -6.53
CA VAL A 218 6.55 -4.00 -6.95
C VAL A 218 6.10 -3.81 -8.39
N ALA A 219 6.31 -2.66 -9.02
CA ALA A 219 5.92 -2.46 -10.40
C ALA A 219 6.79 -3.35 -11.33
N PRO A 220 6.20 -4.26 -12.13
CA PRO A 220 6.95 -5.12 -13.03
C PRO A 220 7.43 -4.38 -14.29
N ASN A 221 6.86 -3.21 -14.58
CA ASN A 221 7.21 -2.36 -15.72
C ASN A 221 6.85 -0.89 -15.46
N ASP A 222 7.36 0.00 -16.31
CA ASP A 222 7.15 1.45 -16.19
C ASP A 222 5.67 1.85 -16.25
N ARG A 223 4.85 1.17 -17.08
CA ARG A 223 3.42 1.50 -17.21
C ARG A 223 2.66 1.25 -15.91
N VAL A 224 2.90 0.12 -15.25
CA VAL A 224 2.29 -0.17 -13.94
C VAL A 224 2.76 0.84 -12.90
N ARG A 225 4.05 1.21 -12.91
CA ARG A 225 4.59 2.23 -12.01
C ARG A 225 3.88 3.56 -12.19
N ASP A 226 3.73 4.02 -13.43
CA ASP A 226 3.12 5.32 -13.75
C ASP A 226 1.66 5.38 -13.29
N ILE A 227 0.88 4.30 -13.50
CA ILE A 227 -0.51 4.22 -13.03
C ILE A 227 -0.60 4.31 -11.50
N LEU A 228 0.30 3.62 -10.78
CA LEU A 228 0.34 3.68 -9.32
C LEU A 228 0.73 5.08 -8.82
N TRP A 229 1.68 5.75 -9.49
CA TRP A 229 2.06 7.13 -9.18
C TRP A 229 0.95 8.14 -9.45
N GLU A 230 0.20 7.98 -10.54
CA GLU A 230 -0.95 8.83 -10.83
C GLU A 230 -2.05 8.64 -9.77
N ALA A 231 -2.35 7.39 -9.40
CA ALA A 231 -3.30 7.09 -8.35
C ALA A 231 -2.87 7.64 -6.98
N TRP A 232 -1.56 7.60 -6.70
CA TRP A 232 -0.96 8.24 -5.53
C TRP A 232 -1.19 9.74 -5.51
N ASP A 233 -0.87 10.42 -6.61
CA ASP A 233 -1.06 11.85 -6.73
C ASP A 233 -2.53 12.26 -6.63
N ASP A 234 -3.44 11.48 -7.22
CA ASP A 234 -4.87 11.73 -7.09
C ASP A 234 -5.34 11.55 -5.65
N SER A 235 -4.95 10.45 -4.99
CA SER A 235 -5.28 10.21 -3.60
C SER A 235 -4.77 11.34 -2.70
N ARG A 236 -3.50 11.72 -2.85
CA ARG A 236 -2.88 12.84 -2.14
C ARG A 236 -3.69 14.13 -2.30
N ARG A 237 -4.06 14.49 -3.55
CA ARG A 237 -4.89 15.67 -3.83
C ARG A 237 -6.28 15.59 -3.19
N ARG A 238 -6.97 14.43 -3.27
CA ARG A 238 -8.30 14.20 -2.66
C ARG A 238 -8.29 14.44 -1.15
N TYR A 239 -7.18 14.11 -0.48
CA TYR A 239 -7.01 14.33 0.96
C TYR A 239 -6.40 15.70 1.31
N GLY A 240 -6.24 16.61 0.33
CA GLY A 240 -5.73 17.96 0.57
C GLY A 240 -4.25 17.99 0.96
N LEU A 241 -3.51 16.97 0.58
CA LEU A 241 -2.09 16.83 0.89
C LEU A 241 -1.27 17.59 -0.16
N GLY A 242 -0.35 18.43 0.33
CA GLY A 242 0.55 19.20 -0.52
C GLY A 242 1.59 18.32 -1.20
N ASP A 243 2.55 18.94 -1.89
CA ASP A 243 3.70 18.23 -2.43
C ASP A 243 4.52 17.62 -1.27
N LEU A 244 4.73 16.31 -1.35
CA LEU A 244 5.46 15.54 -0.37
C LEU A 244 6.84 15.36 -1.00
N GLY A 245 7.84 16.07 -0.49
CA GLY A 245 9.20 16.00 -1.01
C GLY A 245 9.81 14.59 -0.96
N ILE A 246 11.13 14.51 -1.05
CA ILE A 246 11.85 13.22 -1.11
C ILE A 246 11.58 12.36 0.15
N PRO A 247 11.38 11.03 0.01
CA PRO A 247 11.16 10.14 1.14
C PRO A 247 12.23 10.22 2.21
N SER A 248 11.80 10.25 3.47
CA SER A 248 12.62 9.87 4.61
C SER A 248 12.66 8.35 4.69
N ILE A 249 13.77 7.77 5.18
CA ILE A 249 14.00 6.32 5.24
C ILE A 249 13.11 5.63 6.31
N CYS A 250 12.27 6.38 7.02
CA CYS A 250 11.41 5.83 8.07
C CYS A 250 10.21 5.08 7.47
N TRP A 251 10.10 3.79 7.79
CA TRP A 251 8.96 2.94 7.45
C TRP A 251 8.12 2.71 8.71
N PRO A 252 7.09 3.52 8.96
CA PRO A 252 6.26 3.31 10.11
C PRO A 252 5.40 2.07 9.85
N LEU A 253 5.54 1.08 10.73
CA LEU A 253 4.79 -0.17 10.73
C LEU A 253 3.75 -0.09 11.84
N ARG A 254 2.61 -0.76 11.67
CA ARG A 254 1.70 -0.99 12.79
C ARG A 254 2.42 -1.83 13.85
N GLY A 255 2.16 -1.56 15.12
CA GLY A 255 2.86 -2.17 16.25
C GLY A 255 2.89 -3.68 16.16
N GLY A 256 4.01 -4.29 16.52
CA GLY A 256 4.21 -5.74 16.50
C GLY A 256 4.65 -6.33 15.14
N TYR A 257 4.46 -5.66 14.01
CA TYR A 257 4.95 -6.18 12.71
C TYR A 257 6.48 -6.15 12.60
N GLN A 258 7.13 -5.14 13.19
CA GLN A 258 8.59 -5.09 13.26
C GLN A 258 9.15 -6.30 14.01
N ASP A 259 8.72 -6.50 15.25
CA ASP A 259 9.06 -7.66 16.08
C ASP A 259 8.81 -9.00 15.37
N MET A 260 7.65 -9.11 14.73
CA MET A 260 7.26 -10.31 13.98
C MET A 260 8.22 -10.58 12.84
N GLY A 261 8.47 -9.57 11.99
CA GLY A 261 9.33 -9.76 10.83
C GLY A 261 10.79 -9.99 11.20
N GLU A 262 11.33 -9.31 12.22
CA GLU A 262 12.68 -9.59 12.74
C GLU A 262 12.80 -11.03 13.28
N SER A 263 11.77 -11.53 13.98
CA SER A 263 11.72 -12.92 14.45
C SER A 263 11.70 -13.92 13.31
N LEU A 264 10.86 -13.69 12.29
CA LEU A 264 10.78 -14.56 11.10
C LEU A 264 12.07 -14.56 10.28
N GLN A 265 12.76 -13.41 10.21
CA GLN A 265 14.06 -13.32 9.54
C GLN A 265 15.12 -14.18 10.24
N LYS A 266 15.15 -14.19 11.58
CA LYS A 266 16.08 -15.04 12.37
C LYS A 266 15.85 -16.54 12.15
N MET A 267 14.62 -16.94 11.79
CA MET A 267 14.28 -18.34 11.51
C MET A 267 14.65 -18.78 10.08
N THR A 268 14.93 -17.84 9.18
CA THR A 268 15.39 -18.19 7.84
C THR A 268 16.84 -18.67 7.96
N PRO A 269 17.15 -19.95 7.67
CA PRO A 269 18.53 -20.40 7.72
C PRO A 269 19.36 -19.51 6.83
N SER A 270 20.43 -18.93 7.37
CA SER A 270 21.44 -18.23 6.58
C SER A 270 21.89 -19.22 5.52
N GLU A 271 21.68 -18.88 4.24
CA GLU A 271 22.18 -19.72 3.15
C GLU A 271 23.66 -20.01 3.44
N PRO A 272 24.10 -21.28 3.32
CA PRO A 272 25.50 -21.59 3.51
C PRO A 272 26.27 -20.68 2.56
N ARG A 273 27.09 -19.78 3.13
CA ARG A 273 27.97 -18.93 2.33
C ARG A 273 28.77 -19.90 1.47
N VAL A 274 28.45 -19.94 0.19
CA VAL A 274 29.26 -20.67 -0.78
C VAL A 274 30.58 -19.93 -0.74
N VAL A 275 31.52 -20.48 0.04
CA VAL A 275 32.91 -20.06 0.02
C VAL A 275 33.35 -20.43 -1.38
N VAL A 276 33.31 -19.45 -2.28
CA VAL A 276 33.90 -19.58 -3.61
C VAL A 276 35.35 -19.88 -3.34
N GLY A 277 35.69 -21.17 -3.38
CA GLY A 277 37.04 -21.66 -3.17
C GLY A 277 37.90 -20.95 -4.18
N GLY A 278 38.77 -20.07 -3.70
CA GLY A 278 39.71 -19.36 -4.55
C GLY A 278 40.44 -20.40 -5.39
N LEU A 279 40.31 -20.27 -6.71
CA LEU A 279 41.22 -20.93 -7.63
C LEU A 279 42.64 -20.56 -7.19
N ARG A 280 43.34 -21.52 -6.60
CA ARG A 280 44.80 -21.48 -6.55
C ARG A 280 45.26 -21.60 -7.99
N GLU A 281 45.52 -20.46 -8.62
CA GLU A 281 46.41 -20.40 -9.76
C GLU A 281 47.80 -20.82 -9.27
N GLY A 282 48.18 -22.06 -9.60
CA GLY A 282 49.55 -22.51 -9.51
C GLY A 282 50.21 -22.35 -10.87
N LEU A 283 51.19 -21.44 -10.95
CA LEU A 283 52.32 -21.47 -11.86
C LEU A 283 53.58 -21.25 -11.03
#